data_AF-A0A1S4E7Y4-F1
#
_entry.id   AF-A0A1S4E7Y4-F1
#
_cell.length_a   1.000
_cell.length_b   1.000
_cell.length_c   1.000
_cell.angle_alpha   90.00
_cell.angle_beta   90.00
_cell.angle_gamma   90.00
#
_symmetry.space_group_name_H-M   'P 1'
#
loop_
_entity.id
_entity.type
_entity.pdbx_description
1 polymer ?
#
loop_
_entity_poly.entity_id
_entity_poly.type
_entity_poly.pdbx_seq_one_letter_code
_entity_poly.pdbx_strand_id
1 'polypeptide(L)'
;MSKSYLLEDDLAFLKDLHHVKLKSTESDILNQLSELKNQNVSIGNLGGNFNCELEREKLEAEKADCERLKQLVNDGTCELDAAEKQLQQLENSQEELKLDLKYLGTQVVNRQQELSKLKSQRRPGSRDKRKLQLLSNLLKVYENLLKIKLCDSSHVADKPKNLVYGFIYNNSNTYVKNFCLPLTGDAWHLLTPAARLSWSVDCSDDENEDQGLKSKVNK
;
A
#
# COMPACT_ATOMS: atom_id res chain seq x y z
N MET A 1 -79.28 24.04 96.19
CA MET A 1 -77.96 23.65 95.64
C MET A 1 -78.05 22.21 95.17
N SER A 2 -78.25 21.98 93.87
CA SER A 2 -78.16 20.65 93.26
C SER A 2 -76.94 20.65 92.36
N LYS A 3 -75.93 19.84 92.71
CA LYS A 3 -74.64 19.77 92.03
C LYS A 3 -74.78 19.01 90.72
N SER A 4 -74.09 19.53 89.70
CA SER A 4 -74.03 19.05 88.33
C SER A 4 -73.34 17.68 88.23
N TYR A 5 -74.12 16.61 88.05
CA TYR A 5 -73.64 15.25 87.73
C TYR A 5 -73.45 15.01 86.22
N LEU A 6 -73.54 16.05 85.39
CA LEU A 6 -73.49 15.97 83.92
C LEU A 6 -72.06 16.08 83.32
N LEU A 7 -71.00 16.15 84.13
CA LEU A 7 -69.65 16.48 83.63
C LEU A 7 -68.68 15.30 83.55
N GLU A 8 -68.81 14.25 84.37
CA GLU A 8 -67.85 13.13 84.39
C GLU A 8 -68.11 12.10 83.27
N ASP A 9 -69.37 11.79 82.96
CA ASP A 9 -69.73 10.85 81.90
C ASP A 9 -69.45 11.43 80.49
N ASP A 10 -69.69 12.73 80.31
CA ASP A 10 -69.38 13.44 79.05
C ASP A 10 -67.86 13.54 78.80
N LEU A 11 -67.06 13.63 79.87
CA LEU A 11 -65.59 13.58 79.78
C LEU A 11 -65.06 12.19 79.43
N ALA A 12 -65.68 11.13 79.95
CA ALA A 12 -65.33 9.76 79.58
C ALA A 12 -65.67 9.47 78.11
N PHE A 13 -66.86 9.90 77.65
CA PHE A 13 -67.26 9.77 76.25
C PHE A 13 -66.34 10.55 75.30
N LEU A 14 -65.97 11.80 75.62
CA LEU A 14 -65.03 12.58 74.82
C LEU A 14 -63.64 11.92 74.75
N LYS A 15 -63.18 11.32 75.84
CA LYS A 15 -61.90 10.63 75.89
C LYS A 15 -61.90 9.36 75.06
N ASP A 16 -62.97 8.58 75.13
CA ASP A 16 -63.13 7.35 74.33
C ASP A 16 -63.31 7.68 72.83
N LEU A 17 -64.08 8.71 72.50
CA LEU A 17 -64.29 9.14 71.11
C LEU A 17 -63.00 9.72 70.49
N HIS A 18 -62.18 10.39 71.29
CA HIS A 18 -60.84 10.85 70.89
C HIS A 18 -59.87 9.68 70.71
N HIS A 19 -59.92 8.67 71.59
CA HIS A 19 -59.07 7.48 71.49
C HIS A 19 -59.39 6.60 70.27
N VAL A 20 -60.67 6.47 69.92
CA VAL A 20 -61.12 5.70 68.74
C VAL A 20 -60.71 6.40 67.45
N LYS A 21 -60.88 7.73 67.35
CA LYS A 21 -60.40 8.49 66.19
C LYS A 21 -58.89 8.43 66.03
N LEU A 22 -58.13 8.53 67.13
CA LEU A 22 -56.66 8.46 67.07
C LEU A 22 -56.17 7.08 66.62
N LYS A 23 -56.75 5.99 67.15
CA LYS A 23 -56.37 4.62 66.75
C LYS A 23 -56.72 4.33 65.29
N SER A 24 -57.85 4.82 64.78
CA SER A 24 -58.17 4.64 63.36
C SER A 24 -57.19 5.41 62.46
N THR A 25 -56.86 6.65 62.80
CA THR A 25 -55.86 7.43 62.04
C THR A 25 -54.45 6.84 62.12
N GLU A 26 -54.04 6.29 63.27
CA GLU A 26 -52.73 5.67 63.43
C GLU A 26 -52.61 4.40 62.59
N SER A 27 -53.66 3.56 62.58
CA SER A 27 -53.72 2.37 61.72
C SER A 27 -53.70 2.72 60.24
N ASP A 28 -54.42 3.78 59.82
CA ASP A 28 -54.45 4.22 58.43
C ASP A 28 -53.09 4.78 57.98
N ILE A 29 -52.41 5.55 58.83
CA ILE A 29 -51.06 6.08 58.57
C ILE A 29 -50.04 4.94 58.47
N LEU A 30 -50.11 3.95 59.37
CA LEU A 30 -49.21 2.79 59.33
C LEU A 30 -49.40 1.95 58.07
N ASN A 31 -50.65 1.77 57.62
CA ASN A 31 -50.93 1.09 56.36
C ASN A 31 -50.39 1.87 55.16
N GLN A 32 -50.60 3.20 55.10
CA GLN A 32 -50.05 4.04 54.03
C GLN A 32 -48.51 4.06 54.01
N LEU A 33 -47.86 4.10 55.18
CA LEU A 33 -46.40 4.02 55.28
C LEU A 33 -45.88 2.64 54.83
N SER A 34 -46.61 1.57 55.14
CA SER A 34 -46.29 0.21 54.67
C SER A 34 -46.41 0.09 53.15
N GLU A 35 -47.48 0.63 52.57
CA GLU A 35 -47.70 0.68 51.12
C GLU A 35 -46.62 1.49 50.39
N LEU A 36 -46.29 2.69 50.89
CA LEU A 36 -45.21 3.53 50.34
C LEU A 36 -43.85 2.83 50.43
N LYS A 37 -43.56 2.14 51.53
CA LYS A 37 -42.33 1.36 51.69
C LYS A 37 -42.25 0.24 50.66
N ASN A 38 -43.34 -0.48 50.43
CA ASN A 38 -43.39 -1.57 49.46
C ASN A 38 -43.23 -1.06 48.01
N GLN A 39 -43.86 0.06 47.67
CA GLN A 39 -43.67 0.70 46.35
C GLN A 39 -42.22 1.14 46.12
N ASN A 40 -41.55 1.68 47.15
CA ASN A 40 -40.17 2.14 47.03
C ASN A 40 -39.18 0.95 46.86
N VAL A 41 -39.42 -0.17 47.55
CA VAL A 41 -38.66 -1.42 47.33
C VAL A 41 -38.86 -1.95 45.91
N SER A 42 -40.08 -1.88 45.36
CA SER A 42 -40.35 -2.27 43.97
C SER A 42 -39.64 -1.38 42.95
N ILE A 43 -39.56 -0.06 43.16
CA ILE A 43 -38.83 0.86 42.27
C ILE A 43 -37.32 0.61 42.33
N GLY A 44 -36.76 0.39 43.52
CA GLY A 44 -35.34 0.05 43.69
C GLY A 44 -34.94 -1.23 42.95
N ASN A 45 -35.78 -2.27 42.98
CA ASN A 45 -35.53 -3.51 42.25
C ASN A 45 -35.66 -3.35 40.73
N LEU A 46 -36.57 -2.50 40.24
CA LEU A 46 -36.71 -2.21 38.81
C LEU A 46 -35.51 -1.38 38.28
N GLY A 47 -35.03 -0.40 39.06
CA GLY A 47 -33.85 0.39 38.68
C GLY A 47 -32.55 -0.42 38.67
N GLY A 48 -32.40 -1.37 39.59
CA GLY A 48 -31.26 -2.30 39.60
C GLY A 48 -31.26 -3.25 38.39
N ASN A 49 -32.42 -3.83 38.06
CA ASN A 49 -32.53 -4.73 36.90
C ASN A 49 -32.32 -3.99 35.57
N PHE A 50 -32.86 -2.78 35.40
CA PHE A 50 -32.67 -1.97 34.21
C PHE A 50 -31.20 -1.60 33.97
N ASN A 51 -30.46 -1.24 35.03
CA ASN A 51 -29.03 -0.97 34.91
C ASN A 51 -28.21 -2.22 34.55
N CYS A 52 -28.52 -3.37 35.15
CA CYS A 52 -27.85 -4.63 34.80
C CYS A 52 -28.09 -5.04 33.35
N GLU A 53 -29.33 -4.89 32.84
CA GLU A 53 -29.66 -5.17 31.44
C GLU A 53 -28.96 -4.19 30.48
N LEU A 54 -28.94 -2.90 30.81
CA LEU A 54 -28.26 -1.87 30.02
C LEU A 54 -26.74 -2.09 29.94
N GLU A 55 -26.10 -2.50 31.04
CA GLU A 55 -24.67 -2.83 31.04
C GLU A 55 -24.37 -4.09 30.23
N ARG A 56 -25.25 -5.09 30.31
CA ARG A 56 -25.14 -6.31 29.50
C ARG A 56 -25.24 -6.01 28.01
N GLU A 57 -26.20 -5.19 27.58
CA GLU A 57 -26.34 -4.79 26.17
C GLU A 57 -25.10 -4.03 25.65
N LYS A 58 -24.52 -3.14 26.47
CA LYS A 58 -23.26 -2.45 26.14
C LYS A 58 -22.09 -3.43 25.99
N LEU A 59 -21.95 -4.38 26.91
CA LEU A 59 -20.90 -5.40 26.85
C LEU A 59 -21.06 -6.33 25.63
N GLU A 60 -22.29 -6.69 25.26
CA GLU A 60 -22.56 -7.49 24.06
C GLU A 60 -22.21 -6.72 22.78
N ALA A 61 -22.51 -5.41 22.71
CA ALA A 61 -22.11 -4.54 21.60
C ALA A 61 -20.58 -4.39 21.49
N GLU A 62 -19.89 -4.10 22.60
CA GLU A 62 -18.43 -3.98 22.62
C GLU A 62 -17.73 -5.29 22.24
N LYS A 63 -18.29 -6.44 22.63
CA LYS A 63 -17.78 -7.75 22.22
C LYS A 63 -17.91 -7.96 20.72
N ALA A 64 -19.04 -7.59 20.12
CA ALA A 64 -19.25 -7.70 18.67
C ALA A 64 -18.28 -6.80 17.88
N ASP A 65 -18.04 -5.58 18.36
CA ASP A 65 -17.07 -4.67 17.74
C ASP A 65 -15.64 -5.20 17.86
N CYS A 66 -15.28 -5.79 19.00
CA CYS A 66 -13.98 -6.43 19.20
C CYS A 66 -13.77 -7.64 18.27
N GLU A 67 -14.79 -8.48 18.09
CA GLU A 67 -14.75 -9.61 17.14
C GLU A 67 -14.60 -9.12 15.69
N ARG A 68 -15.30 -8.05 15.31
CA ARG A 68 -15.16 -7.42 14.00
C ARG A 68 -13.76 -6.84 13.77
N LEU A 69 -13.19 -6.13 14.76
CA LEU A 69 -11.83 -5.60 14.68
C LEU A 69 -10.79 -6.71 14.55
N LYS A 70 -10.95 -7.81 15.30
CA LYS A 70 -10.09 -9.00 15.16
C LYS A 70 -10.15 -9.58 13.75
N GLN A 71 -11.34 -9.66 13.16
CA GLN A 71 -11.49 -10.14 11.78
C GLN A 71 -10.79 -9.21 10.79
N LEU A 72 -10.98 -7.89 10.91
CA LEU A 72 -10.29 -6.91 10.07
C LEU A 72 -8.77 -6.98 10.20
N VAL A 73 -8.24 -7.19 11.41
CA VAL A 73 -6.80 -7.38 11.62
C VAL A 73 -6.32 -8.66 10.93
N ASN A 74 -7.05 -9.77 11.07
CA ASN A 74 -6.70 -11.03 10.42
C ASN A 74 -6.72 -10.92 8.89
N ASP A 75 -7.75 -10.28 8.35
CA ASP A 75 -7.89 -10.04 6.91
C ASP A 75 -6.73 -9.16 6.41
N GLY A 76 -6.42 -8.08 7.13
CA GLY A 76 -5.29 -7.19 6.84
C GLY A 76 -3.93 -7.91 6.91
N THR A 77 -3.73 -8.82 7.87
CA THR A 77 -2.50 -9.63 7.93
C THR A 77 -2.39 -10.60 6.76
N CYS A 78 -3.50 -11.20 6.31
CA CYS A 78 -3.50 -12.07 5.13
C CYS A 78 -3.15 -11.30 3.85
N GLU A 79 -3.69 -10.08 3.70
CA GLU A 79 -3.38 -9.20 2.57
C GLU A 79 -1.91 -8.77 2.57
N LEU A 80 -1.35 -8.46 3.75
CA LEU A 80 0.07 -8.14 3.91
C LEU A 80 0.97 -9.32 3.50
N ASP A 81 0.70 -10.52 4.02
CA ASP A 81 1.44 -11.74 3.67
C ASP A 81 1.38 -12.04 2.16
N ALA A 82 0.23 -11.79 1.52
CA ALA A 82 0.07 -11.95 0.08
C ALA A 82 0.90 -10.93 -0.70
N ALA A 83 0.90 -9.67 -0.26
CA ALA A 83 1.70 -8.61 -0.86
C ALA A 83 3.20 -8.85 -0.71
N GLU A 84 3.67 -9.34 0.46
CA GLU A 84 5.07 -9.70 0.69
C GLU A 84 5.53 -10.84 -0.22
N LYS A 85 4.68 -11.86 -0.42
CA LYS A 85 4.98 -12.95 -1.37
C LYS A 85 5.06 -12.45 -2.81
N GLN A 86 4.17 -11.54 -3.21
CA GLN A 86 4.24 -10.92 -4.54
C GLN A 86 5.50 -10.07 -4.70
N LEU A 87 5.89 -9.32 -3.67
CA LEU A 87 7.12 -8.54 -3.65
C LEU A 87 8.34 -9.45 -3.85
N GLN A 88 8.44 -10.53 -3.09
CA GLN A 88 9.54 -11.49 -3.23
C GLN A 88 9.60 -12.13 -4.63
N GLN A 89 8.45 -12.45 -5.22
CA GLN A 89 8.39 -12.97 -6.59
C GLN A 89 8.91 -11.96 -7.61
N LEU A 90 8.50 -10.69 -7.47
CA LEU A 90 8.95 -9.61 -8.35
C LEU A 90 10.46 -9.34 -8.21
N GLU A 91 11.00 -9.38 -6.99
CA GLU A 91 12.42 -9.24 -6.73
C GLU A 91 13.23 -10.37 -7.39
N ASN A 92 12.78 -11.61 -7.26
CA ASN A 92 13.42 -12.76 -7.91
C ASN A 92 13.38 -12.63 -9.45
N SER A 93 12.22 -12.27 -10.02
CA SER A 93 12.10 -12.02 -11.47
C SER A 93 13.00 -10.87 -11.93
N GLN A 94 13.19 -9.84 -11.10
CA GLN A 94 14.11 -8.74 -11.40
C GLN A 94 15.58 -9.20 -11.41
N GLU A 95 15.99 -10.08 -10.50
CA GLU A 95 17.32 -10.69 -10.52
C GLU A 95 17.56 -11.56 -11.75
N GLU A 96 16.61 -12.40 -12.13
CA GLU A 96 16.67 -13.21 -13.35
C GLU A 96 16.85 -12.32 -14.59
N LEU A 97 16.04 -11.27 -14.72
CA LEU A 97 16.15 -10.31 -15.83
C LEU A 97 17.50 -9.57 -15.85
N LYS A 98 18.10 -9.28 -14.68
CA LYS A 98 19.45 -8.70 -14.61
C LYS A 98 20.50 -9.65 -15.17
N LEU A 99 20.40 -10.94 -14.85
CA LEU A 99 21.31 -11.97 -15.37
C LEU A 99 21.17 -12.13 -16.89
N ASP A 100 19.94 -12.16 -17.40
CA ASP A 100 19.66 -12.25 -18.83
C ASP A 100 20.19 -11.03 -19.58
N LEU A 101 20.02 -9.82 -19.05
CA LEU A 101 20.55 -8.60 -19.65
C LEU A 101 22.07 -8.58 -19.64
N LYS A 102 22.72 -9.04 -18.57
CA LYS A 102 24.17 -9.21 -18.51
C LYS A 102 24.65 -10.21 -19.56
N TYR A 103 23.95 -11.34 -19.73
CA TYR A 103 24.26 -12.32 -20.76
C TYR A 103 24.14 -11.73 -22.18
N LEU A 104 22.99 -11.11 -22.49
CA LEU A 104 22.74 -10.48 -23.79
C LEU A 104 23.73 -9.35 -24.08
N GLY A 105 24.01 -8.49 -23.10
CA GLY A 105 25.01 -7.44 -23.19
C GLY A 105 26.40 -7.97 -23.52
N THR A 106 26.80 -9.06 -22.85
CA THR A 106 28.05 -9.77 -23.16
C THR A 106 28.08 -10.27 -24.60
N GLN A 107 26.98 -10.86 -25.10
CA GLN A 107 26.89 -11.29 -26.50
C GLN A 107 27.00 -10.12 -27.47
N VAL A 108 26.33 -9.00 -27.20
CA VAL A 108 26.41 -7.80 -28.03
C VAL A 108 27.84 -7.29 -28.11
N VAL A 109 28.53 -7.15 -26.97
CA VAL A 109 29.93 -6.73 -26.91
C VAL A 109 30.82 -7.67 -27.73
N ASN A 110 30.70 -8.98 -27.53
CA ASN A 110 31.51 -9.98 -28.23
C ASN A 110 31.29 -9.92 -29.75
N ARG A 111 30.03 -9.80 -30.20
CA ARG A 111 29.68 -9.72 -31.63
C ARG A 111 30.13 -8.40 -32.26
N GLN A 112 30.02 -7.29 -31.52
CA GLN A 112 30.51 -5.99 -31.97
C GLN A 112 32.04 -6.01 -32.18
N GLN A 113 32.78 -6.61 -31.24
CA GLN A 113 34.22 -6.79 -31.36
C GLN A 113 34.60 -7.72 -32.52
N GLU A 114 33.87 -8.83 -32.72
CA GLU A 114 34.09 -9.74 -33.86
C GLU A 114 33.84 -9.02 -35.20
N LEU A 115 32.76 -8.24 -35.28
CA LEU A 115 32.44 -7.43 -36.46
C LEU A 115 33.54 -6.40 -36.75
N SER A 116 34.02 -5.69 -35.73
CA SER A 116 35.11 -4.72 -35.86
C SER A 116 36.41 -5.37 -36.36
N LYS A 117 36.79 -6.52 -35.79
CA LYS A 117 37.96 -7.30 -36.23
C LYS A 117 37.82 -7.70 -37.71
N LEU A 118 36.69 -8.25 -38.12
CA LEU A 118 36.43 -8.65 -39.51
C LEU A 118 36.39 -7.47 -40.48
N LYS A 119 35.84 -6.32 -40.06
CA LYS A 119 35.88 -5.07 -40.85
C LYS A 119 37.34 -4.63 -41.07
N SER A 120 38.20 -4.72 -40.06
CA SER A 120 39.61 -4.31 -40.15
C SER A 120 40.49 -5.29 -40.97
N GLN A 121 40.14 -6.58 -40.99
CA GLN A 121 40.89 -7.64 -41.69
C GLN A 121 40.51 -7.81 -43.17
N ARG A 122 39.72 -6.90 -43.75
CA ARG A 122 39.17 -7.02 -45.11
C ARG A 122 40.25 -7.34 -46.15
N ARG A 123 40.28 -8.59 -46.63
CA ARG A 123 40.68 -8.95 -47.99
C ARG A 123 39.40 -9.17 -48.81
N PRO A 124 39.29 -8.66 -50.04
CA PRO A 124 38.04 -8.74 -50.81
C PRO A 124 37.75 -10.20 -51.21
N GLY A 125 36.84 -10.87 -50.48
CA GLY A 125 36.38 -12.23 -50.75
C GLY A 125 34.91 -12.43 -50.37
N SER A 126 34.20 -13.32 -51.08
CA SER A 126 32.75 -13.56 -50.93
C SER A 126 32.35 -14.17 -49.57
N ARG A 127 33.23 -14.95 -48.95
CA ARG A 127 32.99 -15.62 -47.66
C ARG A 127 32.92 -14.65 -46.49
N ASP A 128 33.82 -13.66 -46.46
CA ASP A 128 33.85 -12.62 -45.42
C ASP A 128 32.65 -11.69 -45.53
N LYS A 129 32.18 -11.41 -46.75
CA LYS A 129 30.93 -10.67 -46.98
C LYS A 129 29.72 -11.37 -46.34
N ARG A 130 29.58 -12.69 -46.53
CA ARG A 130 28.49 -13.47 -45.93
C ARG A 130 28.59 -13.53 -44.40
N LYS A 131 29.80 -13.71 -43.86
CA LYS A 131 30.04 -13.71 -42.40
C LYS A 131 29.71 -12.36 -41.76
N LEU A 132 30.17 -11.26 -42.37
CA LEU A 132 29.84 -9.89 -41.92
C LEU A 132 28.33 -9.63 -41.96
N GLN A 133 27.63 -10.10 -43.00
CA GLN A 133 26.18 -9.92 -43.11
C GLN A 133 25.41 -10.73 -42.05
N LEU A 134 25.83 -11.95 -41.75
CA LEU A 134 25.24 -12.75 -40.67
C LEU A 134 25.45 -12.11 -39.30
N LEU A 135 26.65 -11.62 -39.00
CA LEU A 135 26.94 -10.94 -37.73
C LEU A 135 26.15 -9.63 -37.60
N SER A 136 26.03 -8.86 -38.69
CA SER A 136 25.22 -7.64 -38.69
C SER A 136 23.73 -7.94 -38.47
N ASN A 137 23.20 -8.99 -39.09
CA ASN A 137 21.81 -9.41 -38.87
C ASN A 137 21.59 -9.88 -37.43
N LEU A 138 22.53 -10.62 -36.85
CA LEU A 138 22.43 -11.06 -35.46
C LEU A 138 22.47 -9.88 -34.48
N LEU A 139 23.31 -8.88 -34.74
CA LEU A 139 23.35 -7.65 -33.94
C LEU A 139 22.01 -6.92 -33.96
N LYS A 140 21.37 -6.81 -35.13
CA LYS A 140 20.03 -6.22 -35.28
C LYS A 140 18.95 -6.98 -34.50
N VAL A 141 19.07 -8.30 -34.40
CA VAL A 141 18.15 -9.11 -33.57
C VAL A 141 18.32 -8.74 -32.10
N TYR A 142 19.55 -8.63 -31.60
CA TYR A 142 19.81 -8.19 -30.23
C TYR A 142 19.35 -6.76 -29.96
N GLU A 143 19.58 -5.83 -30.90
CA GLU A 143 19.07 -4.46 -30.85
C GLU A 143 17.55 -4.43 -30.71
N ASN A 144 16.83 -5.22 -31.51
CA ASN A 144 15.38 -5.33 -31.42
C ASN A 144 14.89 -5.94 -30.11
N LEU A 145 15.55 -6.99 -29.61
CA LEU A 145 15.21 -7.65 -28.34
C LEU A 145 15.39 -6.71 -27.15
N LEU A 146 16.48 -5.94 -27.14
CA LEU A 146 16.79 -5.00 -26.05
C LEU A 146 16.09 -3.64 -26.21
N LYS A 147 15.45 -3.42 -27.37
CA LYS A 147 14.88 -2.13 -27.79
C LYS A 147 15.93 -1.02 -27.74
N ILE A 148 17.08 -1.29 -28.32
CA ILE A 148 18.18 -0.33 -28.44
C ILE A 148 18.63 -0.20 -29.88
N LYS A 149 19.36 0.87 -30.18
CA LYS A 149 20.10 1.05 -31.43
C LYS A 149 21.51 1.50 -31.10
N LEU A 150 22.50 0.72 -31.51
CA LEU A 150 23.90 1.05 -31.31
C LEU A 150 24.37 2.04 -32.37
N CYS A 151 25.26 2.94 -31.96
CA CYS A 151 25.92 3.84 -32.89
C CYS A 151 27.19 3.17 -33.42
N ASP A 152 27.43 3.31 -34.73
CA ASP A 152 28.73 2.97 -35.30
C ASP A 152 29.77 3.96 -34.74
N SER A 153 30.82 3.44 -34.11
CA SER A 153 31.90 4.21 -33.47
C SER A 153 32.68 5.11 -34.44
N SER A 154 32.41 5.01 -35.75
CA SER A 154 33.00 5.85 -36.79
C SER A 154 32.46 7.28 -36.84
N HIS A 155 31.37 7.59 -36.12
CA HIS A 155 30.74 8.92 -36.14
C HIS A 155 31.08 9.82 -34.95
N VAL A 156 31.87 9.34 -33.98
CA VAL A 156 32.21 10.14 -32.79
C VAL A 156 33.73 10.18 -32.63
N ALA A 157 34.33 11.29 -33.07
CA ALA A 157 35.78 11.44 -33.21
C ALA A 157 36.56 11.41 -31.88
N ASP A 158 35.90 11.65 -30.74
CA ASP A 158 36.55 11.84 -29.43
C ASP A 158 36.14 10.86 -28.32
N LYS A 159 35.45 9.75 -28.63
CA LYS A 159 35.02 8.81 -27.56
C LYS A 159 36.06 7.72 -27.24
N PRO A 160 36.18 7.32 -25.96
CA PRO A 160 37.05 6.22 -25.56
C PRO A 160 36.69 4.94 -26.31
N LYS A 161 37.69 4.26 -26.90
CA LYS A 161 37.54 2.99 -27.65
C LYS A 161 36.89 1.85 -26.85
N ASN A 162 36.72 2.03 -25.55
CA ASN A 162 36.20 1.06 -24.60
C ASN A 162 34.72 1.30 -24.22
N LEU A 163 34.01 2.21 -24.91
CA LEU A 163 32.60 2.48 -24.65
C LEU A 163 31.72 2.12 -25.86
N VAL A 164 30.49 1.70 -25.56
CA VAL A 164 29.38 1.50 -26.48
C VAL A 164 28.38 2.63 -26.27
N TYR A 165 28.07 3.36 -27.33
CA TYR A 165 27.03 4.39 -27.32
C TYR A 165 25.80 3.92 -28.10
N GLY A 166 24.62 4.26 -27.62
CA GLY A 166 23.37 3.90 -28.28
C GLY A 166 22.16 4.67 -27.77
N PHE A 167 21.01 4.33 -28.33
CA PHE A 167 19.72 4.90 -27.99
C PHE A 167 18.77 3.80 -27.55
N ILE A 168 17.95 4.07 -26.54
CA ILE A 168 16.91 3.19 -26.03
C ILE A 168 15.58 3.65 -26.59
N TYR A 169 14.76 2.68 -26.98
CA TYR A 169 13.40 2.87 -27.46
C TYR A 169 12.41 2.11 -26.58
N ASN A 170 11.16 2.54 -26.58
CA ASN A 170 10.07 1.78 -25.98
C ASN A 170 9.51 0.73 -26.97
N ASN A 171 8.49 -0.02 -26.57
CA ASN A 171 7.88 -1.04 -27.44
C ASN A 171 7.20 -0.46 -28.68
N SER A 172 6.74 0.79 -28.61
CA SER A 172 6.20 1.56 -29.73
C SER A 172 7.28 2.19 -30.63
N ASN A 173 8.56 1.84 -30.39
CA ASN A 173 9.73 2.39 -31.07
C ASN A 173 9.88 3.92 -30.93
N THR A 174 9.31 4.51 -29.88
CA THR A 174 9.56 5.90 -29.50
C THR A 174 10.87 5.99 -28.76
N TYR A 175 11.68 7.01 -29.09
CA TYR A 175 12.90 7.31 -28.36
C TYR A 175 12.62 7.56 -26.87
N VAL A 176 13.47 6.98 -26.01
CA VAL A 176 13.38 7.13 -24.55
C VAL A 176 14.59 7.91 -24.04
N LYS A 177 15.81 7.42 -24.31
CA LYS A 177 17.06 8.01 -23.80
C LYS A 177 18.27 7.53 -24.59
N ASN A 178 19.37 8.27 -24.56
CA ASN A 178 20.69 7.79 -24.96
C ASN A 178 21.41 7.07 -23.81
N PHE A 179 22.41 6.24 -24.13
CA PHE A 179 23.29 5.62 -23.15
C PHE A 179 24.71 5.54 -23.67
N CYS A 180 25.67 5.56 -22.75
CA CYS A 180 27.04 5.15 -23.00
C CYS A 180 27.43 4.17 -21.90
N LEU A 181 27.80 2.96 -22.30
CA LEU A 181 28.20 1.90 -21.37
C LEU A 181 29.59 1.42 -21.72
N PRO A 182 30.40 0.99 -20.76
CA PRO A 182 31.61 0.23 -21.04
C PRO A 182 31.36 -0.95 -21.98
N LEU A 183 32.36 -1.31 -22.78
CA LEU A 183 32.44 -2.55 -23.57
C LEU A 183 32.63 -3.78 -22.63
N THR A 184 31.83 -3.86 -21.57
CA THR A 184 31.77 -4.98 -20.63
C THR A 184 30.31 -5.40 -20.51
N GLY A 185 30.06 -6.70 -20.38
CA GLY A 185 28.69 -7.22 -20.26
C GLY A 185 27.99 -6.80 -18.97
N ASP A 186 28.76 -6.53 -17.91
CA ASP A 186 28.21 -6.17 -16.60
C ASP A 186 27.41 -4.88 -16.63
N ALA A 187 27.86 -3.86 -17.35
CA ALA A 187 27.21 -2.55 -17.36
C ALA A 187 25.80 -2.56 -18.02
N TRP A 188 25.42 -3.65 -18.68
CA TRP A 188 24.14 -3.75 -19.40
C TRP A 188 22.94 -4.00 -18.48
N HIS A 189 23.16 -4.39 -17.22
CA HIS A 189 22.08 -4.43 -16.21
C HIS A 189 21.45 -3.05 -15.98
N LEU A 190 22.16 -1.97 -16.33
CA LEU A 190 21.70 -0.59 -16.25
C LEU A 190 20.65 -0.26 -17.32
N LEU A 191 20.39 -1.18 -18.26
CA LEU A 191 19.29 -1.10 -19.22
C LEU A 191 18.01 -1.78 -18.72
N THR A 192 17.99 -2.30 -17.49
CA THR A 192 16.76 -2.83 -16.86
C THR A 192 15.66 -1.75 -16.82
N PRO A 193 14.37 -2.11 -16.95
CA PRO A 193 13.28 -1.15 -16.86
C PRO A 193 13.33 -0.23 -15.63
N ALA A 194 13.75 -0.76 -14.48
CA ALA A 194 13.95 0.01 -13.25
C ALA A 194 15.11 1.02 -13.35
N ALA A 195 16.24 0.63 -13.94
CA ALA A 195 17.38 1.52 -14.14
C ALA A 195 17.14 2.58 -15.23
N ARG A 196 16.31 2.28 -16.26
CA ARG A 196 15.91 3.26 -17.29
C ARG A 196 15.26 4.53 -16.71
N LEU A 197 14.62 4.42 -15.55
CA LEU A 197 13.97 5.54 -14.85
C LEU A 197 14.92 6.33 -13.94
N SER A 198 16.02 5.72 -13.48
CA SER A 198 16.89 6.28 -12.44
C SER A 198 18.28 6.69 -12.90
N TRP A 199 18.67 6.36 -14.14
CA TRP A 199 20.02 6.62 -14.64
C TRP A 199 20.10 7.80 -15.60
N SER A 200 20.85 8.84 -15.21
CA SER A 200 21.39 9.88 -16.10
C SER A 200 22.91 9.87 -15.96
N VAL A 201 23.57 9.08 -16.81
CA VAL A 201 24.98 9.33 -17.09
C VAL A 201 24.99 10.17 -18.36
N ASP A 202 25.08 11.49 -18.18
CA ASP A 202 25.37 12.40 -19.27
C ASP A 202 26.69 12.00 -19.89
N CYS A 203 26.63 11.64 -21.16
CA CYS A 203 27.81 11.29 -21.96
C CYS A 203 28.12 12.39 -22.96
N SER A 204 27.82 13.61 -22.53
CA SER A 204 28.03 14.89 -23.18
C SER A 204 28.75 15.77 -22.17
N ASP A 205 30.02 16.04 -22.41
CA ASP A 205 30.65 17.29 -21.96
C ASP A 205 30.18 18.45 -22.86
N ASP A 206 28.90 18.48 -23.25
CA ASP A 206 28.38 19.46 -24.21
C ASP A 206 26.99 19.94 -23.79
N GLU A 207 26.96 21.06 -23.09
CA GLU A 207 25.80 21.94 -22.97
C GLU A 207 25.40 22.60 -24.32
N ASN A 208 25.73 22.01 -25.49
CA ASN A 208 25.81 22.81 -26.71
C ASN A 208 25.53 22.11 -28.06
N GLU A 209 24.53 21.23 -28.20
CA GLU A 209 24.18 20.69 -29.54
C GLU A 209 22.68 20.53 -29.89
N ASP A 210 21.75 21.23 -29.21
CA ASP A 210 20.32 21.18 -29.62
C ASP A 210 19.93 22.19 -30.74
N GLN A 211 20.90 22.83 -31.41
CA GLN A 211 20.64 23.68 -32.58
C GLN A 211 20.95 23.05 -33.96
N GLY A 212 21.50 21.84 -34.01
CA GLY A 212 21.97 21.25 -35.28
C GLY A 212 20.91 20.57 -36.17
N LEU A 213 19.75 20.19 -35.63
CA LEU A 213 18.79 19.30 -36.33
C LEU A 213 17.62 19.98 -37.04
N LYS A 214 17.64 21.33 -37.18
CA LYS A 214 16.63 22.07 -37.97
C LYS A 214 17.06 22.49 -39.37
N SER A 215 18.30 22.25 -39.80
CA SER A 215 18.79 22.73 -41.10
C SER A 215 19.37 21.61 -41.97
N LYS A 216 18.51 20.73 -42.50
CA LYS A 216 18.75 19.96 -43.74
C LYS A 216 17.50 19.20 -44.19
N VAL A 217 16.38 19.92 -44.30
CA VAL A 217 15.25 19.53 -45.17
C VAL A 217 15.00 20.70 -46.11
N ASN A 218 15.93 20.86 -47.05
CA ASN A 218 15.78 21.51 -48.36
C ASN A 218 17.17 21.65 -48.97
N LYS A 219 17.60 20.60 -49.66
CA LYS A 219 18.46 20.61 -50.85
C LYS A 219 18.48 19.22 -51.46
#